data_AF-A0A2J6J065-F1
#
_entry.id   AF-A0A2J6J065-F1
#
_cell.length_a   1.000
_cell.length_b   1.000
_cell.length_c   1.000
_cell.angle_alpha   90.00
_cell.angle_beta   90.00
_cell.angle_gamma   90.00
#
_symmetry.space_group_name_H-M   'P 1'
#
loop_
_entity.id
_entity.type
_entity.pdbx_description
1 polymer ?
#
loop_
_entity_poly.entity_id
_entity_poly.type
_entity_poly.pdbx_seq_one_letter_code
_entity_poly.pdbx_strand_id
1 'polypeptide(L)' 'MLIVMKKGANEEQLQQVKQYLVDKDLDFHQSTGANRTILGVIGDTDLITPEELKELPGVLEVFKIPKED' A
#
# COMPACT_ATOMS: atom_id res chain seq x y z
N MET A 1 -0.04 -7.71 -1.55
CA MET A 1 -0.86 -7.08 -0.46
C MET A 1 -1.84 -6.07 -1.06
N LEU A 2 -2.86 -5.65 -0.31
CA LEU A 2 -3.73 -4.52 -0.67
C LEU A 2 -3.61 -3.43 0.39
N ILE A 3 -3.23 -2.22 -0.02
CA ILE A 3 -3.13 -1.03 0.84
C ILE A 3 -4.31 -0.13 0.53
N VAL A 4 -5.11 0.21 1.54
CA VAL A 4 -6.23 1.14 1.41
C VAL A 4 -5.80 2.50 1.95
N MET A 5 -5.89 3.56 1.14
CA MET A 5 -5.60 4.91 1.58
C MET A 5 -6.79 5.53 2.33
N LYS A 6 -6.53 6.43 3.28
CA LYS A 6 -7.52 7.30 3.92
C LYS A 6 -8.18 8.19 2.86
N LYS A 7 -9.47 8.46 3.01
CA LYS A 7 -10.25 9.30 2.08
C LYS A 7 -9.65 10.71 1.88
N GLY A 8 -9.02 11.26 2.92
CA GLY A 8 -8.36 12.57 2.89
C GLY A 8 -6.84 12.51 2.75
N ALA A 9 -6.27 11.36 2.36
CA ALA A 9 -4.84 11.28 2.11
C ALA A 9 -4.46 12.21 0.95
N ASN A 10 -3.46 13.06 1.15
CA ASN A 10 -2.99 13.97 0.12
C ASN A 10 -2.02 13.27 -0.85
N GLU A 11 -1.65 13.96 -1.93
CA GLU A 11 -0.75 13.41 -2.94
C GLU A 11 0.64 13.08 -2.38
N GLU A 12 1.14 13.89 -1.44
CA GLU A 12 2.43 13.66 -0.79
C GLU A 12 2.45 12.34 0.00
N GLN A 13 1.40 12.09 0.79
CA GLN A 13 1.23 10.84 1.54
C GLN A 13 1.12 9.63 0.61
N LEU A 14 0.34 9.77 -0.47
CA LEU A 14 0.26 8.71 -1.49
C LEU A 14 1.63 8.43 -2.11
N GLN A 15 2.42 9.48 -2.39
CA GLN A 15 3.73 9.35 -2.98
C GLN A 15 4.76 8.76 -2.01
N GLN A 16 4.69 9.09 -0.73
CA GLN A 16 5.51 8.47 0.31
C GLN A 16 5.27 6.96 0.40
N VAL A 17 4.01 6.51 0.33
CA VAL A 17 3.69 5.08 0.33
C VAL A 17 4.24 4.40 -0.93
N LYS A 18 4.11 5.01 -2.09
CA LYS A 18 4.66 4.46 -3.35
C LYS A 18 6.18 4.39 -3.30
N GLN A 19 6.85 5.43 -2.81
CA GLN A 19 8.30 5.46 -2.71
C GLN A 19 8.80 4.39 -1.75
N TYR A 20 8.14 4.22 -0.60
CA TYR A 20 8.45 3.14 0.34
C TYR A 20 8.40 1.75 -0.32
N LEU A 21 7.42 1.50 -1.21
CA LEU A 21 7.34 0.23 -1.94
C LEU A 21 8.49 0.06 -2.95
N VAL A 22 8.80 1.12 -3.72
CA VAL A 22 9.91 1.10 -4.68
C VAL A 22 11.26 0.89 -3.99
N ASP A 23 11.49 1.53 -2.83
CA ASP A 23 12.71 1.39 -2.04
C ASP A 23 12.91 -0.04 -1.48
N LYS A 24 11.85 -0.86 -1.52
CA LYS A 24 11.85 -2.28 -1.13
C LYS A 24 11.84 -3.24 -2.33
N ASP A 25 12.10 -2.74 -3.53
CA ASP A 25 12.03 -3.50 -4.79
C ASP A 25 10.64 -4.14 -5.03
N LEU A 26 9.57 -3.47 -4.57
CA LEU A 26 8.20 -3.90 -4.78
C LEU A 26 7.50 -3.04 -5.83
N ASP A 27 6.74 -3.72 -6.70
CA ASP A 27 5.87 -3.07 -7.66
C ASP A 27 4.48 -2.82 -7.06
N PHE A 28 3.75 -1.89 -7.66
CA PHE A 28 2.37 -1.63 -7.26
C PHE A 28 1.47 -1.19 -8.42
N HIS A 29 0.19 -1.51 -8.29
CA HIS A 29 -0.88 -0.99 -9.12
C HIS A 29 -1.79 -0.08 -8.30
N GLN A 30 -2.01 1.14 -8.80
CA GLN A 30 -2.97 2.07 -8.20
C GLN A 30 -4.35 1.92 -8.85
N SER A 31 -5.36 1.70 -8.01
CA SER A 31 -6.76 1.80 -8.39
C SER A 31 -7.40 2.99 -7.66
N THR A 32 -7.89 3.96 -8.43
CA THR A 32 -8.55 5.16 -7.89
C THR A 32 -10.03 5.10 -8.19
N GLY A 33 -10.84 5.04 -7.13
CA GLY A 33 -12.30 5.11 -7.20
C GLY A 33 -12.83 6.41 -6.60
N ALA A 34 -14.15 6.62 -6.74
CA ALA A 34 -14.82 7.84 -6.26
C ALA A 34 -14.64 8.10 -4.74
N ASN A 35 -14.39 7.06 -3.95
CA ASN A 35 -14.33 7.16 -2.48
C ASN A 35 -12.93 7.00 -1.89
N ARG A 36 -12.02 6.30 -2.59
CA ARG A 36 -10.71 5.93 -2.05
C ARG A 36 -9.75 5.47 -3.16
N THR A 37 -8.46 5.60 -2.87
CA THR A 37 -7.37 5.01 -3.64
C THR A 37 -6.91 3.74 -2.94
N ILE A 38 -6.65 2.69 -3.72
CA ILE A 38 -6.11 1.41 -3.27
C ILE A 38 -4.81 1.14 -4.05
N LEU A 39 -3.79 0.66 -3.35
CA LEU A 39 -2.56 0.17 -3.96
C LEU A 39 -2.51 -1.35 -3.82
N GLY A 40 -2.53 -2.07 -4.93
CA GLY A 40 -2.18 -3.49 -4.95
C GLY A 40 -0.67 -3.63 -5.07
N VAL A 41 -0.05 -4.34 -4.13
CA VAL A 41 1.40 -4.57 -4.06
C VAL A 41 1.74 -5.92 -4.65
N ILE A 42 2.69 -5.95 -5.57
CA ILE A 42 3.19 -7.10 -6.32
C ILE A 42 4.69 -7.29 -6.03
N GLY A 43 5.13 -8.54 -5.95
CA GLY A 43 6.53 -8.90 -5.63
C GLY A 43 6.65 -9.71 -4.35
N ASP A 44 7.86 -9.76 -3.79
CA ASP A 44 8.13 -10.49 -2.54
C ASP A 44 7.63 -9.70 -1.32
N THR A 45 6.33 -9.80 -1.07
CA THR A 45 5.70 -9.09 0.05
C THR A 45 6.01 -9.67 1.44
N ASP A 46 6.89 -10.67 1.54
CA ASP A 46 7.42 -11.10 2.85
C ASP A 46 8.56 -10.20 3.34
N LEU A 47 9.09 -9.32 2.48
CA LEU A 47 10.07 -8.29 2.83
C LEU A 47 9.51 -7.15 3.69
N ILE A 48 8.18 -7.05 3.79
CA ILE A 48 7.47 -6.00 4.54
C ILE A 48 6.29 -6.59 5.31
N THR A 49 5.87 -5.91 6.38
CA THR A 49 4.72 -6.30 7.20
C THR A 49 3.53 -5.35 7.00
N PRO A 50 2.29 -5.84 7.18
CA PRO A 50 1.11 -4.96 7.19
C PRO A 50 1.21 -3.84 8.23
N GLU A 51 1.84 -4.10 9.37
CA GLU A 51 2.00 -3.16 10.47
C GLU A 51 2.87 -1.97 10.07
N GLU A 52 4.04 -2.22 9.47
CA GLU A 52 4.94 -1.16 8.95
C GLU A 52 4.22 -0.25 7.96
N LEU A 53 3.43 -0.82 7.05
CA LEU A 53 2.67 -0.06 6.06
C LEU A 53 1.55 0.76 6.72
N LYS A 54 0.89 0.25 7.78
CA LYS A 54 -0.16 0.98 8.51
C LYS A 54 0.36 2.19 9.28
N GLU A 55 1.64 2.20 9.64
CA GLU A 55 2.28 3.35 10.28
C GLU A 55 2.53 4.51 9.30
N LEU A 56 2.54 4.24 7.98
CA LEU A 56 2.74 5.29 6.98
C LEU A 56 1.57 6.29 6.97
N PRO A 57 1.86 7.61 6.98
CA PRO A 57 0.84 8.64 6.87
C PRO A 57 -0.07 8.43 5.67
N GLY A 58 -1.38 8.59 5.88
CA GLY A 58 -2.39 8.42 4.83
C GLY A 58 -2.84 6.97 4.60
N VAL A 59 -2.18 5.95 5.16
CA VAL A 59 -2.68 4.57 5.11
C VAL A 59 -3.84 4.39 6.09
N LEU A 60 -4.90 3.71 5.65
CA LEU A 60 -6.08 3.38 6.45
C LEU A 60 -6.00 1.93 6.95
N GLU A 61 -5.75 0.99 6.03
CA GLU A 61 -5.79 -0.44 6.32
C GLU A 61 -4.93 -1.20 5.30
N VAL A 62 -4.41 -2.36 5.72
CA VAL A 62 -3.58 -3.22 4.87
C VAL A 62 -4.05 -4.66 5.00
N PHE A 63 -4.33 -5.30 3.86
CA PHE A 63 -4.70 -6.70 3.78
C PHE A 63 -3.56 -7.50 3.14
N LYS A 64 -3.02 -8.48 3.88
CA LYS A 64 -2.09 -9.44 3.30
C LYS A 64 -2.89 -10.49 2.52
N ILE A 65 -2.47 -10.76 1.28
CA ILE A 65 -3.06 -11.83 0.50
C ILE A 65 -2.49 -13.14 1.05
N PRO A 66 -3.32 -14.14 1.38
CA PRO A 66 -2.85 -15.45 1.83
C PRO A 66 -1.94 -16.09 0.79
N LYS A 67 -0.98 -16.90 1.24
CA LYS A 67 -0.25 -17.78 0.34
C LYS A 67 -1.19 -18.89 -0.13
N GLU A 68 -1.03 -19.33 -1.37
CA GLU A 68 -1.59 -20.61 -1.81
C GLU A 68 -0.73 -21.73 -1.22
N ASP A 69 -1.38 -22.76 -0.68
CA ASP A 69 -0.73 -23.96 -0.13
C ASP A 69 -0.21 -24.92 -1.23
#